data_AF-A0A316VVS0-F1
#
_entry.id   AF-A0A316VVS0-F1
#
_cell.length_a   1.000
_cell.length_b   1.000
_cell.length_c   1.000
_cell.angle_alpha   90.00
_cell.angle_beta   90.00
_cell.angle_gamma   90.00
#
_symmetry.space_group_name_H-M   'P 1'
#
loop_
_entity.id
_entity.type
_entity.pdbx_description
1 polymer ?
#
loop_
_entity_poly.entity_id
_entity_poly.type
_entity_poly.pdbx_seq_one_letter_code
_entity_poly.pdbx_strand_id
1 'polypeptide(L)'
;MSKRAAGPTAKAAAQIVKLIVPAGKATAQPPVGPALGAKGVKAMDFAKEFNARTAHLDPGLPTPALITIQPDRSFTFELRS
;
A
#
# COMPACT_ATOMS: atom_id res chain seq x y z
N MET A 1 -29.56 20.65 15.95
CA MET A 1 -29.96 19.35 15.36
C MET A 1 -30.08 19.50 13.85
N SER A 2 -29.07 19.08 13.08
CA SER A 2 -29.23 18.77 11.65
C SER A 2 -28.02 17.95 11.18
N LYS A 3 -28.05 16.65 11.50
CA LYS A 3 -27.22 15.66 10.82
C LYS A 3 -27.78 15.52 9.41
N ARG A 4 -27.11 16.11 8.41
CA ARG A 4 -27.34 15.74 7.01
C ARG A 4 -26.84 14.32 6.83
N ALA A 5 -27.78 13.40 6.61
CA ALA A 5 -27.52 12.05 6.16
C ALA A 5 -26.85 12.11 4.78
N ALA A 6 -25.67 11.51 4.66
CA ALA A 6 -25.10 11.18 3.36
C ALA A 6 -25.85 9.93 2.84
N GLY A 7 -26.48 10.05 1.66
CA GLY A 7 -27.12 8.93 0.97
C GLY A 7 -26.12 7.83 0.60
N PRO A 8 -26.58 6.69 0.05
CA PRO A 8 -25.73 5.56 -0.25
C PRO A 8 -24.82 5.92 -1.43
N THR A 9 -23.62 6.41 -1.16
CA THR A 9 -22.57 6.51 -2.18
C THR A 9 -22.25 5.09 -2.62
N ALA A 10 -22.29 4.85 -3.94
CA ALA A 10 -21.81 3.61 -4.54
C ALA A 10 -20.46 3.27 -3.90
N LYS A 11 -20.44 2.19 -3.13
CA LYS A 11 -19.31 1.81 -2.27
C LYS A 11 -18.12 1.57 -3.20
N ALA A 12 -17.25 2.56 -3.34
CA ALA A 12 -16.07 2.42 -4.17
C ALA A 12 -15.35 1.13 -3.74
N ALA A 13 -14.98 0.30 -4.71
CA ALA A 13 -14.36 -0.98 -4.41
C ALA A 13 -12.91 -0.77 -3.98
N ALA A 14 -12.45 -1.58 -3.03
CA ALA A 14 -11.03 -1.63 -2.71
C ALA A 14 -10.22 -2.07 -3.94
N GLN A 15 -9.06 -1.45 -4.14
CA GLN A 15 -8.16 -1.77 -5.24
C GLN A 15 -6.98 -2.60 -4.72
N ILE A 16 -6.54 -3.58 -5.50
CA ILE A 16 -5.42 -4.44 -5.14
C ILE A 16 -4.24 -4.12 -6.05
N VAL A 17 -3.07 -3.93 -5.44
CA VAL A 17 -1.79 -3.75 -6.14
C VAL A 17 -0.83 -4.83 -5.66
N LYS A 18 -0.19 -5.53 -6.60
CA LYS A 18 0.83 -6.54 -6.32
C LYS A 18 2.18 -5.96 -6.69
N LEU A 19 3.12 -5.97 -5.76
CA LEU A 19 4.50 -5.51 -5.99
C LEU A 19 5.47 -6.58 -5.53
N ILE A 20 6.62 -6.68 -6.20
CA ILE A 20 7.78 -7.41 -5.69
C ILE A 20 8.79 -6.35 -5.31
N VAL A 21 9.16 -6.30 -4.04
CA VAL A 21 10.04 -5.27 -3.50
C VAL A 21 11.19 -5.95 -2.75
N PRO A 22 12.44 -5.53 -2.93
CA PRO A 22 13.55 -6.13 -2.20
C PRO A 22 13.46 -5.80 -0.70
N ALA A 23 13.58 -6.82 0.16
CA ALA A 23 13.50 -6.70 1.61
C ALA A 23 14.47 -5.64 2.15
N GLY A 24 13.99 -4.81 3.08
CA GLY A 24 14.77 -3.73 3.69
C GLY A 24 15.20 -2.60 2.74
N LYS A 25 14.81 -2.63 1.46
CA LYS A 25 15.26 -1.68 0.42
C LYS A 25 14.10 -1.03 -0.35
N ALA A 26 12.89 -1.01 0.20
CA ALA A 26 11.78 -0.28 -0.40
C ALA A 26 12.06 1.23 -0.39
N THR A 27 11.80 1.89 -1.52
CA THR A 27 11.85 3.35 -1.67
C THR A 27 10.61 3.83 -2.44
N ALA A 28 10.31 5.12 -2.42
CA ALA A 28 9.23 5.69 -3.24
C ALA A 28 9.61 5.85 -4.73
N GLN A 29 10.67 5.21 -5.19
CA GLN A 29 11.05 5.16 -6.61
C GLN A 29 10.24 4.07 -7.35
N PRO A 30 10.26 4.05 -8.69
CA PRO A 30 9.69 2.93 -9.45
C PRO A 30 10.26 1.58 -8.98
N PRO A 31 9.42 0.55 -8.79
CA PRO A 31 8.01 0.44 -9.17
C PRO A 31 7.00 0.96 -8.13
N VAL A 32 7.41 1.18 -6.87
CA VAL A 32 6.53 1.49 -5.74
C VAL A 32 5.87 2.86 -5.87
N GLY A 33 6.67 3.89 -6.19
CA GLY A 33 6.20 5.27 -6.31
C GLY A 33 5.06 5.45 -7.30
N PRO A 34 5.25 5.08 -8.58
CA PRO A 34 4.18 5.17 -9.59
C PRO A 34 2.97 4.27 -9.28
N ALA A 35 3.18 3.04 -8.81
CA ALA A 35 2.09 2.09 -8.58
C ALA A 35 1.13 2.52 -7.46
N LEU A 36 1.66 3.10 -6.38
CA LEU A 36 0.86 3.59 -5.25
C LEU A 36 0.41 5.04 -5.45
N GLY A 37 1.29 5.89 -6.00
CA GLY A 37 0.99 7.30 -6.27
C GLY A 37 -0.15 7.50 -7.25
N ALA A 38 -0.24 6.68 -8.31
CA ALA A 38 -1.36 6.71 -9.27
C ALA A 38 -2.71 6.37 -8.61
N LYS A 39 -2.70 5.77 -7.43
CA LYS A 39 -3.89 5.42 -6.64
C LYS A 39 -4.13 6.36 -5.45
N GLY A 40 -3.33 7.42 -5.33
CA GLY A 40 -3.44 8.40 -4.25
C GLY A 40 -2.90 7.92 -2.90
N VAL A 41 -2.10 6.86 -2.89
CA VAL A 41 -1.46 6.31 -1.68
C VAL A 41 -0.06 6.91 -1.50
N LYS A 42 0.30 7.24 -0.26
CA LYS A 42 1.62 7.75 0.10
C LYS A 42 2.66 6.62 0.06
N ALA A 43 3.38 6.51 -1.06
CA ALA A 43 4.40 5.49 -1.28
C ALA A 43 5.52 5.46 -0.21
N MET A 44 5.86 6.62 0.37
CA MET A 44 6.86 6.71 1.44
C MET A 44 6.43 6.01 2.73
N ASP A 45 5.13 6.06 3.06
CA ASP A 45 4.61 5.41 4.26
C ASP A 45 4.65 3.88 4.09
N PHE A 46 4.26 3.40 2.91
CA PHE A 46 4.43 1.99 2.53
C PHE A 46 5.90 1.56 2.61
N ALA A 47 6.83 2.34 2.04
CA ALA A 47 8.24 1.97 2.02
C ALA A 47 8.84 1.83 3.43
N LYS A 48 8.52 2.76 4.34
CA LYS A 48 8.94 2.69 5.74
C LYS A 48 8.40 1.46 6.45
N GLU A 49 7.10 1.21 6.33
CA GLU A 49 6.46 0.08 7.00
C GLU A 49 6.92 -1.26 6.41
N PHE A 50 7.07 -1.35 5.09
CA PHE A 50 7.61 -2.52 4.42
C PHE A 50 9.04 -2.84 4.89
N ASN A 51 9.92 -1.84 4.96
CA ASN A 51 11.29 -2.03 5.43
C ASN A 51 11.32 -2.49 6.90
N ALA A 52 10.46 -1.93 7.75
CA ALA A 52 10.33 -2.37 9.14
C ALA A 52 9.85 -3.83 9.23
N ARG A 53 8.81 -4.20 8.47
CA ARG A 53 8.28 -5.57 8.46
C ARG A 53 9.22 -6.58 7.83
N THR A 54 10.09 -6.18 6.91
CA THR A 54 11.07 -7.05 6.24
C THR A 54 12.47 -7.02 6.86
N ALA A 55 12.66 -6.32 7.99
CA ALA A 55 13.96 -6.16 8.63
C ALA A 55 14.58 -7.48 9.14
N HIS A 56 13.77 -8.52 9.31
CA HIS A 56 14.20 -9.86 9.72
C HIS A 56 14.57 -10.78 8.54
N LEU A 57 14.35 -10.33 7.30
CA LEU A 57 14.68 -11.06 6.08
C LEU A 57 16.06 -10.64 5.57
N ASP A 58 16.67 -11.48 4.73
CA ASP A 58 17.92 -11.15 4.07
C ASP A 58 17.76 -9.88 3.22
N PRO A 59 18.59 -8.83 3.45
CA PRO A 59 18.47 -7.58 2.72
C PRO A 59 18.57 -7.77 1.21
N GLY A 60 17.54 -7.31 0.48
CA GLY A 60 17.45 -7.47 -0.96
C GLY A 60 16.70 -8.71 -1.45
N LEU A 61 16.25 -9.60 -0.55
CA LEU A 61 15.38 -10.72 -0.91
C LEU A 61 14.12 -10.22 -1.62
N PRO A 62 13.82 -10.66 -2.86
CA PRO A 62 12.60 -10.25 -3.57
C PRO A 62 11.36 -10.71 -2.80
N THR A 63 10.66 -9.77 -2.17
CA THR A 63 9.55 -10.06 -1.28
C THR A 63 8.25 -9.56 -1.92
N PRO A 64 7.30 -10.43 -2.28
CA PRO A 64 6.01 -10.02 -2.80
C PRO A 64 5.16 -9.36 -1.70
N ALA A 65 4.57 -8.20 -2.02
CA ALA A 65 3.61 -7.47 -1.22
C ALA A 65 2.27 -7.38 -1.94
N LEU A 66 1.19 -7.74 -1.25
CA LEU A 66 -0.18 -7.55 -1.68
C LEU A 66 -0.77 -6.33 -0.96
N ILE A 67 -0.89 -5.21 -1.66
CA ILE A 67 -1.42 -3.96 -1.12
C ILE A 67 -2.91 -3.87 -1.43
N THR A 68 -3.73 -3.67 -0.41
CA THR A 68 -5.15 -3.36 -0.54
C THR A 68 -5.36 -1.88 -0.25
N ILE A 69 -5.89 -1.15 -1.22
CA ILE A 69 -6.15 0.28 -1.17
C ILE A 69 -7.65 0.48 -0.99
N GLN A 70 -8.03 1.07 0.12
CA GLN A 70 -9.41 1.38 0.44
C GLN A 70 -9.88 2.64 -0.30
N PRO A 71 -11.20 2.85 -0.43
CA PRO A 71 -11.78 4.04 -1.08
C PRO A 71 -11.36 5.39 -0.48
N ASP A 72 -11.05 5.41 0.81
CA ASP A 72 -10.56 6.59 1.53
C ASP A 72 -9.06 6.82 1.32
N ARG A 73 -8.42 6.04 0.43
CA ARG A 73 -6.99 6.04 0.12
C ARG A 73 -6.10 5.58 1.27
N SER A 74 -6.68 5.02 2.33
CA SER A 74 -5.91 4.22 3.28
C SER A 74 -5.46 2.93 2.59
N PHE A 75 -4.36 2.35 3.07
CA PHE A 75 -3.84 1.10 2.54
C PHE A 75 -3.50 0.13 3.67
N THR A 76 -3.65 -1.15 3.38
CA THR A 76 -3.07 -2.25 4.15
C THR A 76 -2.23 -3.10 3.21
N PHE A 77 -1.29 -3.86 3.75
CA PHE A 77 -0.56 -4.83 2.93
C PHE A 77 -0.16 -6.07 3.71
N GLU A 78 -0.04 -7.16 2.96
CA GLU A 78 0.44 -8.45 3.42
C GLU A 78 1.72 -8.81 2.66
N LEU A 79 2.72 -9.28 3.40
CA LEU A 79 3.90 -9.92 2.81
C LEU A 79 3.52 -11.36 2.47
N ARG A 80 3.86 -11.80 1.27
CA ARG A 80 3.66 -13.18 0.84
C ARG A 80 5.03 -13.86 0.83
N SER A 81 5.10 -15.05 1.43
CA SER A 81 6.24 -15.98 1.36
C SER A 81 6.17 -16.82 0.10
#